data_AF-A0A2P6VCS2-F1
#
_entry.id   AF-A0A2P6VCS2-F1
#
_cell.length_a   1.000
_cell.length_b   1.000
_cell.length_c   1.000
_cell.angle_alpha   90.00
_cell.angle_beta   90.00
_cell.angle_gamma   90.00
#
_symmetry.space_group_name_H-M   'P 1'
#
loop_
_entity.id
_entity.type
_entity.pdbx_description
1 polymer ?
#
loop_
_entity_poly.entity_id
_entity_poly.type
_entity_poly.pdbx_seq_one_letter_code
_entity_poly.pdbx_strand_id
1 'polypeptide(L)'
;MRSAALALVACTLALGAAAGTLPLVSTYTCDPATCLPAANCRCASQEPPLPRDQMPQFILYTHDDGIIPEIVDAVKATVENRTNPNGCTLPLTWFTIKFDTEPHCDLVKELWKDGHEIALHTRDHVRLDPPMDAEKEDQIVSVRTWLNQTCGIPEGDMVGMRDPYLIHNEGTRKVQHEAGLLYDSSINEHWTPDGMWPTSANGSSRLWPFSMDAGIPMICNSVGDGSCEPDERWAGLWEVPVWVLQTSKYPMDAYAMDPAGDVYQLLKINFDAAYAGNRAPVPIYMHEPWMTKVDNQEYVRRFMDYALAKDGVWFVTMHQLIDWMRNPIPKDEMKAKFNVGCQAGGAGAVSARSLPSPPTPSPAANPTPAPSPTPAPSPSSGPTSGTSPKPSPAAAPSPAPAPPSAAGIAAPVSLAAAALAAATLALLL
;
A
#
# COMPACT_ATOMS: atom_id res chain seq x y z
N MET A 1 29.54 -59.04 -45.59
CA MET A 1 30.20 -58.08 -44.67
C MET A 1 29.61 -56.70 -44.92
N ARG A 2 28.97 -56.15 -43.88
CA ARG A 2 28.82 -54.72 -43.51
C ARG A 2 28.23 -53.77 -44.59
N SER A 3 26.94 -53.40 -44.55
CA SER A 3 26.21 -52.57 -43.57
C SER A 3 26.78 -51.15 -43.42
N ALA A 4 26.03 -50.16 -43.92
CA ALA A 4 25.91 -48.82 -43.33
C ALA A 4 24.67 -48.13 -43.92
N ALA A 5 23.51 -48.35 -43.29
CA ALA A 5 22.34 -47.51 -43.46
C ALA A 5 22.50 -46.29 -42.54
N LEU A 6 22.51 -45.10 -43.13
CA LEU A 6 22.63 -43.84 -42.41
C LEU A 6 21.25 -43.48 -41.84
N ALA A 7 21.02 -43.80 -40.57
CA ALA A 7 19.83 -43.35 -39.84
C ALA A 7 20.02 -41.89 -39.42
N LEU A 8 19.27 -40.98 -40.05
CA LEU A 8 19.14 -39.59 -39.60
C LEU A 8 18.26 -39.60 -38.35
N VAL A 9 18.86 -39.56 -37.17
CA VAL A 9 18.13 -39.33 -35.92
C VAL A 9 17.82 -37.84 -35.84
N ALA A 10 16.60 -37.47 -36.21
CA ALA A 10 16.05 -36.17 -35.89
C ALA A 10 15.80 -36.12 -34.38
N CYS A 11 16.70 -35.47 -33.65
CA CYS A 11 16.52 -35.18 -32.24
C CYS A 11 15.47 -34.07 -32.11
N THR A 12 14.19 -34.44 -32.06
CA THR A 12 13.13 -33.53 -31.63
C THR A 12 13.30 -33.29 -30.14
N LEU A 13 14.06 -32.24 -29.80
CA LEU A 13 13.99 -31.59 -28.50
C LEU A 13 12.57 -31.05 -28.33
N ALA A 14 11.71 -31.86 -27.71
CA ALA A 14 10.50 -31.34 -27.08
C ALA A 14 10.97 -30.46 -25.91
N LEU A 15 11.20 -29.17 -26.19
CA LEU A 15 11.11 -28.17 -25.13
C LEU A 15 9.66 -28.20 -24.67
N GLY A 16 9.38 -28.95 -23.61
CA GLY A 16 8.26 -28.64 -22.76
C GLY A 16 8.50 -27.21 -22.27
N ALA A 17 7.77 -26.25 -22.83
CA ALA A 17 7.63 -24.94 -22.24
C ALA A 17 6.94 -25.13 -20.89
N ALA A 18 7.70 -25.46 -19.85
CA ALA A 18 7.32 -25.05 -18.52
C ALA A 18 7.24 -23.52 -18.62
N ALA A 19 6.04 -22.99 -18.41
CA ALA A 19 5.76 -21.56 -18.42
C ALA A 19 6.47 -20.89 -17.23
N GLY A 20 7.80 -20.85 -17.28
CA GLY A 20 8.61 -20.05 -16.38
C GLY A 20 8.54 -18.62 -16.90
N THR A 21 7.71 -17.80 -16.27
CA THR A 21 7.87 -16.35 -16.37
C THR A 21 9.28 -16.01 -15.92
N LEU A 22 10.07 -15.33 -16.76
CA LEU A 22 11.37 -14.82 -16.34
C LEU A 22 11.17 -13.98 -15.07
N PRO A 23 12.08 -14.08 -14.09
CA PRO A 23 11.93 -13.36 -12.83
C PRO A 23 11.97 -11.85 -13.10
N LEU A 24 11.12 -11.07 -12.41
CA LEU A 24 11.06 -9.61 -12.52
C LEU A 24 12.42 -8.97 -12.21
N VAL A 25 13.11 -9.52 -11.21
CA VAL A 25 14.49 -9.17 -10.83
C VAL A 25 15.25 -10.46 -10.54
N SER A 26 16.56 -10.48 -10.78
CA SER A 26 17.38 -11.70 -10.63
C SER A 26 17.38 -12.30 -9.23
N THR A 27 17.03 -11.54 -8.20
CA THR A 27 17.00 -11.94 -6.80
C THR A 27 15.65 -12.50 -6.34
N TYR A 28 14.60 -12.35 -7.16
CA TYR A 28 13.25 -12.78 -6.80
C TYR A 28 12.90 -14.11 -7.46
N THR A 29 12.41 -15.06 -6.67
CA THR A 29 11.96 -16.36 -7.16
C THR A 29 10.66 -16.71 -6.46
N CYS A 30 9.61 -16.90 -7.25
CA CYS A 30 8.30 -17.35 -6.81
C CYS A 30 7.77 -18.35 -7.82
N ASP A 31 7.25 -19.48 -7.34
CA ASP A 31 6.63 -20.48 -8.20
C ASP A 31 5.11 -20.24 -8.24
N PRO A 32 4.56 -19.75 -9.37
CA PRO A 32 3.13 -19.48 -9.49
C PRO A 32 2.26 -20.74 -9.45
N ALA A 33 2.86 -21.95 -9.58
CA ALA A 33 2.13 -23.21 -9.43
C ALA A 33 1.86 -23.56 -7.96
N THR A 34 2.64 -23.01 -7.02
CA THR A 34 2.48 -23.25 -5.57
C THR A 34 1.91 -22.04 -4.85
N CYS A 35 2.26 -20.83 -5.28
CA CYS A 35 1.73 -19.59 -4.77
C CYS A 35 0.40 -19.24 -5.46
N LEU A 36 -0.70 -19.81 -4.94
CA LEU A 36 -2.02 -19.72 -5.55
C LEU A 36 -2.94 -18.71 -4.82
N PRO A 37 -3.75 -17.91 -5.57
CA PRO A 37 -4.67 -16.95 -4.96
C PRO A 37 -5.64 -17.55 -3.95
N ALA A 38 -6.09 -18.80 -4.19
CA ALA A 38 -6.96 -19.55 -3.28
C ALA A 38 -6.32 -19.86 -1.91
N ALA A 39 -4.99 -19.79 -1.83
CA ALA A 39 -4.20 -19.94 -0.61
C ALA A 39 -3.70 -18.59 -0.07
N ASN A 40 -4.31 -17.48 -0.48
CA ASN A 40 -3.87 -16.12 -0.14
C ASN A 40 -2.45 -15.78 -0.61
N CYS A 41 -2.01 -16.37 -1.73
CA CYS A 41 -0.67 -16.16 -2.26
C CYS A 41 -0.73 -15.70 -3.72
N ARG A 42 0.09 -14.70 -4.09
CA ARG A 42 0.31 -14.36 -5.50
C ARG A 42 1.73 -13.85 -5.69
N CYS A 43 2.44 -14.42 -6.65
CA CYS A 43 3.76 -13.93 -7.05
C CYS A 43 3.68 -12.50 -7.61
N ALA A 44 4.70 -11.70 -7.31
CA ALA A 44 4.93 -10.42 -7.96
C ALA A 44 5.06 -10.61 -9.47
N SER A 45 4.23 -9.91 -10.23
CA SER A 45 4.17 -10.03 -11.68
C SER A 45 3.55 -8.80 -12.34
N GLN A 46 3.96 -8.54 -13.58
CA GLN A 46 3.26 -7.62 -14.48
C GLN A 46 2.06 -8.30 -15.18
N GLU A 47 1.98 -9.64 -15.12
CA GLU A 47 0.87 -10.39 -15.70
C GLU A 47 -0.42 -10.20 -14.89
N PRO A 48 -1.51 -9.73 -15.53
CA PRO A 48 -2.78 -9.53 -14.85
C PRO A 48 -3.42 -10.86 -14.42
N PRO A 49 -4.36 -10.86 -13.46
CA PRO A 49 -5.02 -12.09 -13.00
C PRO A 49 -5.91 -12.78 -14.04
N LEU A 50 -6.37 -12.07 -15.07
CA LEU A 50 -7.20 -12.59 -16.16
C LEU A 50 -6.64 -12.13 -17.51
N PRO A 51 -7.04 -12.77 -18.63
CA PRO A 51 -6.79 -12.23 -19.97
C PRO A 51 -7.25 -10.78 -20.10
N ARG A 52 -6.46 -9.96 -20.78
CA ARG A 52 -6.62 -8.51 -20.85
C ARG A 52 -8.03 -8.04 -21.28
N ASP A 53 -8.69 -8.77 -22.17
CA ASP A 53 -10.05 -8.46 -22.66
C ASP A 53 -11.14 -8.71 -21.61
N GLN A 54 -10.88 -9.58 -20.63
CA GLN A 54 -11.75 -9.87 -19.49
C GLN A 54 -11.45 -9.02 -18.26
N MET A 55 -10.32 -8.30 -18.27
CA MET A 55 -9.87 -7.52 -17.12
C MET A 55 -10.75 -6.28 -16.88
N PRO A 56 -11.28 -6.08 -15.65
CA PRO A 56 -11.72 -4.76 -15.23
C PRO A 56 -10.52 -3.81 -15.14
N GLN A 57 -10.76 -2.51 -15.24
CA GLN A 57 -9.79 -1.49 -14.82
C GLN A 57 -10.20 -0.96 -13.45
N PHE A 58 -9.32 -1.14 -12.46
CA PHE A 58 -9.54 -0.62 -11.13
C PHE A 58 -8.98 0.80 -10.97
N ILE A 59 -9.72 1.62 -10.23
CA ILE A 59 -9.27 2.91 -9.71
C ILE A 59 -9.32 2.83 -8.19
N LEU A 60 -8.21 3.19 -7.56
CA LEU A 60 -8.05 3.21 -6.11
C LEU A 60 -7.98 4.66 -5.66
N TYR A 61 -9.04 5.12 -5.02
CA TYR A 61 -9.10 6.48 -4.50
C TYR A 61 -8.91 6.41 -2.98
N THR A 62 -7.80 6.99 -2.49
CA THR A 62 -7.46 7.02 -1.07
C THR A 62 -7.34 8.42 -0.51
N HIS A 63 -7.57 8.53 0.79
CA HIS A 63 -7.21 9.68 1.59
C HIS A 63 -6.39 9.21 2.80
N ASP A 64 -5.33 9.94 3.12
CA ASP A 64 -4.45 9.66 4.26
C ASP A 64 -4.60 10.77 5.30
N ASP A 65 -4.36 10.45 6.58
CA ASP A 65 -4.55 11.30 7.78
C ASP A 65 -5.97 11.32 8.34
N GLY A 66 -6.28 12.32 9.17
CA GLY A 66 -7.51 12.39 9.94
C GLY A 66 -8.75 12.55 9.08
N ILE A 67 -9.80 11.82 9.46
CA ILE A 67 -11.15 11.99 8.90
C ILE A 67 -11.82 13.18 9.60
N ILE A 68 -11.91 14.31 8.91
CA ILE A 68 -12.54 15.55 9.43
C ILE A 68 -13.66 16.04 8.49
N PRO A 69 -14.59 16.89 8.95
CA PRO A 69 -15.71 17.34 8.13
C PRO A 69 -15.29 17.97 6.79
N GLU A 70 -14.28 18.83 6.83
CA GLU A 70 -13.82 19.59 5.65
C GLU A 70 -13.35 18.67 4.52
N ILE A 71 -12.58 17.62 4.85
CA ILE A 71 -12.12 16.67 3.83
C ILE A 71 -13.23 15.75 3.34
N VAL A 72 -14.13 15.32 4.23
CA VAL A 72 -15.28 14.51 3.83
C VAL A 72 -16.15 15.28 2.83
N ASP A 73 -16.39 16.57 3.07
CA ASP A 73 -17.13 17.44 2.13
C ASP A 73 -16.39 17.61 0.81
N ALA A 74 -15.08 17.85 0.84
CA ALA A 74 -14.25 17.99 -0.37
C ALA A 74 -14.22 16.72 -1.22
N VAL A 75 -14.08 15.54 -0.59
CA VAL A 75 -14.16 14.25 -1.28
C VAL A 75 -15.57 14.01 -1.81
N LYS A 76 -16.62 14.24 -1.01
CA LYS A 76 -18.02 14.13 -1.43
C LYS A 76 -18.28 14.93 -2.71
N ALA A 77 -17.77 16.16 -2.81
CA ALA A 77 -17.91 16.98 -4.02
C ALA A 77 -17.32 16.36 -5.31
N THR A 78 -16.36 15.44 -5.19
CA THR A 78 -15.80 14.71 -6.35
C THR A 78 -16.58 13.46 -6.72
N VAL A 79 -17.16 12.77 -5.75
CA VAL A 79 -17.88 11.51 -5.97
C VAL A 79 -19.39 11.71 -6.15
N GLU A 80 -19.92 12.87 -5.78
CA GLU A 80 -21.36 13.16 -5.81
C GLU A 80 -21.95 12.88 -7.21
N ASN A 81 -23.09 12.16 -7.24
CA ASN A 81 -23.80 11.73 -8.45
C ASN A 81 -23.08 10.69 -9.33
N ARG A 82 -21.96 10.12 -8.87
CA ARG A 82 -21.25 9.05 -9.57
C ARG A 82 -21.45 7.72 -8.85
N THR A 83 -21.61 6.66 -9.62
CA THR A 83 -21.75 5.30 -9.11
C THR A 83 -20.93 4.35 -9.94
N ASN A 84 -20.55 3.23 -9.34
CA ASN A 84 -20.03 2.09 -10.07
C ASN A 84 -21.14 1.50 -10.96
N PRO A 85 -20.83 0.66 -11.98
CA PRO A 85 -21.83 0.09 -12.88
C PRO A 85 -22.96 -0.73 -12.21
N ASN A 86 -22.76 -1.17 -10.96
CA ASN A 86 -23.76 -1.81 -10.12
C ASN A 86 -24.76 -0.84 -9.47
N GLY A 87 -24.56 0.47 -9.59
CA GLY A 87 -25.40 1.52 -9.02
C GLY A 87 -25.02 1.93 -7.59
N CYS A 88 -23.91 1.42 -7.06
CA CYS A 88 -23.44 1.73 -5.71
C CYS A 88 -22.43 2.88 -5.70
N THR A 89 -22.26 3.49 -4.53
CA THR A 89 -21.31 4.57 -4.28
C THR A 89 -19.91 4.15 -4.74
N LEU A 90 -19.12 5.12 -5.22
CA LEU A 90 -17.69 4.90 -5.48
C LEU A 90 -16.97 4.81 -4.13
N PRO A 91 -16.47 3.63 -3.74
CA PRO A 91 -15.84 3.50 -2.44
C PRO A 91 -14.41 4.07 -2.48
N LEU A 92 -13.92 4.45 -1.31
CA LEU A 92 -12.55 4.94 -1.07
C LEU A 92 -11.93 4.13 0.07
N THR A 93 -10.60 4.15 0.14
CA THR A 93 -9.85 3.70 1.33
C THR A 93 -9.34 4.90 2.11
N TRP A 94 -9.71 5.01 3.38
CA TRP A 94 -9.28 6.09 4.27
C TRP A 94 -8.22 5.55 5.23
N PHE A 95 -6.95 5.89 5.01
CA PHE A 95 -5.85 5.58 5.92
C PHE A 95 -5.84 6.61 7.04
N THR A 96 -6.45 6.29 8.19
CA THR A 96 -6.68 7.26 9.26
C THR A 96 -5.71 7.12 10.42
N ILE A 97 -5.29 8.28 10.93
CA ILE A 97 -4.57 8.41 12.21
C ILE A 97 -5.56 8.52 13.38
N LYS A 98 -5.05 8.49 14.61
CA LYS A 98 -5.76 9.08 15.75
C LYS A 98 -5.70 10.59 15.63
N PHE A 99 -6.68 11.17 14.94
CA PHE A 99 -6.78 12.61 14.77
C PHE A 99 -7.12 13.29 16.11
N ASP A 100 -6.17 14.08 16.63
CA ASP A 100 -6.28 14.79 17.91
C ASP A 100 -6.79 13.88 19.05
N THR A 101 -7.75 14.33 19.85
CA THR A 101 -8.43 13.57 20.90
C THR A 101 -9.77 13.02 20.46
N GLU A 102 -10.30 13.42 19.29
CA GLU A 102 -11.63 13.03 18.81
C GLU A 102 -11.59 12.57 17.32
N PRO A 103 -11.93 11.30 17.03
CA PRO A 103 -11.93 10.74 15.67
C PRO A 103 -13.03 11.24 14.73
N HIS A 104 -13.89 12.17 15.16
CA HIS A 104 -15.18 12.45 14.48
C HIS A 104 -15.97 11.17 14.17
N CYS A 105 -16.22 10.33 15.19
CA CYS A 105 -16.76 8.98 14.98
C CYS A 105 -18.03 8.88 14.14
N ASP A 106 -18.91 9.88 14.19
CA ASP A 106 -20.12 9.86 13.35
C ASP A 106 -19.78 9.87 11.87
N LEU A 107 -18.78 10.64 11.45
CA LEU A 107 -18.26 10.64 10.08
C LEU A 107 -17.58 9.30 9.75
N VAL A 108 -16.72 8.79 10.63
CA VAL A 108 -16.03 7.50 10.42
C VAL A 108 -17.03 6.37 10.23
N LYS A 109 -18.07 6.31 11.07
CA LYS A 109 -19.15 5.32 10.97
C LYS A 109 -20.00 5.51 9.71
N GLU A 110 -20.25 6.75 9.29
CA GLU A 110 -20.98 7.04 8.05
C GLU A 110 -20.19 6.53 6.84
N LEU A 111 -18.92 6.89 6.72
CA LEU A 111 -18.04 6.40 5.66
C LEU A 111 -17.97 4.86 5.65
N TRP A 112 -17.78 4.25 6.82
CA TRP A 112 -17.79 2.79 6.94
C TRP A 112 -19.14 2.20 6.47
N LYS A 113 -20.28 2.77 6.85
CA LYS A 113 -21.62 2.30 6.41
C LYS A 113 -21.85 2.45 4.92
N ASP A 114 -21.33 3.53 4.32
CA ASP A 114 -21.46 3.86 2.91
C ASP A 114 -20.51 3.03 2.01
N GLY A 115 -19.77 2.11 2.62
CA GLY A 115 -18.95 1.11 1.94
C GLY A 115 -17.55 1.58 1.58
N HIS A 116 -17.08 2.63 2.23
CA HIS A 116 -15.66 2.96 2.27
C HIS A 116 -14.91 2.02 3.21
N GLU A 117 -13.62 1.83 2.93
CA GLU A 117 -12.69 1.12 3.80
C GLU A 117 -12.06 2.10 4.79
N ILE A 118 -11.96 1.69 6.05
CA ILE A 118 -11.19 2.39 7.09
C ILE A 118 -9.92 1.58 7.35
N ALA A 119 -8.77 2.13 6.95
CA ALA A 119 -7.45 1.53 7.08
C ALA A 119 -6.59 2.34 8.07
N LEU A 120 -5.46 1.78 8.48
CA LEU A 120 -4.63 2.30 9.56
C LEU A 120 -3.50 3.18 9.02
N HIS A 121 -3.18 4.27 9.74
CA HIS A 121 -2.07 5.18 9.39
C HIS A 121 -1.21 5.58 10.61
N THR A 122 -1.03 4.65 11.56
CA THR A 122 -0.49 4.85 12.93
C THR A 122 -1.38 5.70 13.84
N ARG A 123 -1.08 5.69 15.14
CA ARG A 123 -1.78 6.52 16.12
C ARG A 123 -1.45 8.00 15.91
N ASP A 124 -0.19 8.40 16.04
CA ASP A 124 0.19 9.82 16.16
C ASP A 124 0.91 10.37 14.91
N HIS A 125 0.81 9.70 13.76
CA HIS A 125 1.47 10.08 12.49
C HIS A 125 2.99 10.27 12.65
N VAL A 126 3.63 9.35 13.37
CA VAL A 126 5.07 9.37 13.64
C VAL A 126 5.85 8.62 12.58
N ARG A 127 7.11 9.02 12.37
CA ARG A 127 8.04 8.24 11.56
C ARG A 127 8.36 6.93 12.28
N LEU A 128 8.35 5.81 11.53
CA LEU A 128 8.62 4.47 12.02
C LEU A 128 10.06 4.03 11.69
N ASP A 129 11.04 4.90 11.98
CA ASP A 129 12.45 4.66 11.68
C ASP A 129 13.01 3.45 12.45
N PRO A 130 13.86 2.60 11.85
CA PRO A 130 14.52 1.52 12.58
C PRO A 130 15.57 2.05 13.58
N PRO A 131 15.88 1.33 14.67
CA PRO A 131 15.25 0.08 15.08
C PRO A 131 13.82 0.30 15.60
N MET A 132 12.95 -0.70 15.38
CA MET A 132 11.63 -0.74 16.00
C MET A 132 11.77 -0.98 17.50
N ASP A 133 11.00 -0.23 18.28
CA ASP A 133 10.87 -0.38 19.73
C ASP A 133 9.38 -0.50 20.09
N ALA A 134 9.10 -0.80 21.36
CA ALA A 134 7.73 -1.03 21.82
C ALA A 134 6.78 0.15 21.57
N GLU A 135 7.27 1.40 21.56
CA GLU A 135 6.42 2.56 21.26
C GLU A 135 6.08 2.59 19.76
N LYS A 136 7.05 2.38 18.88
CA LYS A 136 6.79 2.35 17.42
C LYS A 136 5.91 1.16 17.02
N GLU A 137 6.07 0.01 17.67
CA GLU A 137 5.18 -1.13 17.48
C GLU A 137 3.74 -0.78 17.93
N ASP A 138 3.60 -0.14 19.11
CA ASP A 138 2.31 0.31 19.64
C ASP A 138 1.61 1.34 18.74
N GLN A 139 2.37 2.20 18.06
CA GLN A 139 1.82 3.16 17.08
C GLN A 139 1.04 2.47 15.95
N ILE A 140 1.51 1.30 15.48
CA ILE A 140 0.86 0.53 14.40
C ILE A 140 -0.41 -0.17 14.91
N VAL A 141 -0.33 -0.80 16.09
CA VAL A 141 -1.43 -1.65 16.58
C VAL A 141 -2.52 -0.88 17.33
N SER A 142 -2.16 0.17 18.07
CA SER A 142 -3.10 0.85 18.98
C SER A 142 -4.14 1.70 18.26
N VAL A 143 -3.86 2.19 17.04
CA VAL A 143 -4.85 2.96 16.26
C VAL A 143 -6.06 2.12 15.87
N ARG A 144 -5.87 0.83 15.57
CA ARG A 144 -6.94 -0.13 15.29
C ARG A 144 -7.85 -0.31 16.51
N THR A 145 -7.23 -0.58 17.67
CA THR A 145 -7.93 -0.71 18.95
C THR A 145 -8.67 0.57 19.30
N TRP A 146 -8.06 1.73 19.08
CA TRP A 146 -8.66 3.04 19.37
C TRP A 146 -9.89 3.29 18.49
N LEU A 147 -9.83 3.07 17.17
CA LEU A 147 -10.99 3.20 16.28
C LEU A 147 -12.12 2.24 16.64
N ASN A 148 -11.78 1.01 17.04
CA ASN A 148 -12.77 0.04 17.50
C ASN A 148 -13.47 0.51 18.78
N GLN A 149 -12.70 0.90 19.80
CA GLN A 149 -13.26 1.28 21.10
C GLN A 149 -13.97 2.62 21.08
N THR A 150 -13.52 3.57 20.28
CA THR A 150 -14.10 4.92 20.22
C THR A 150 -15.25 5.02 19.23
N CYS A 151 -15.10 4.44 18.03
CA CYS A 151 -16.08 4.57 16.96
C CYS A 151 -16.86 3.29 16.65
N GLY A 152 -16.51 2.16 17.25
CA GLY A 152 -17.21 0.90 17.03
C GLY A 152 -16.94 0.27 15.66
N ILE A 153 -15.88 0.68 14.96
CA ILE A 153 -15.49 0.05 13.69
C ILE A 153 -14.95 -1.36 13.98
N PRO A 154 -15.49 -2.42 13.37
CA PRO A 154 -15.02 -3.78 13.63
C PRO A 154 -13.52 -3.92 13.32
N GLU A 155 -12.74 -4.48 14.24
CA GLU A 155 -11.31 -4.70 13.98
C GLU A 155 -11.08 -5.54 12.74
N GLY A 156 -11.92 -6.56 12.51
CA GLY A 156 -11.85 -7.43 11.34
C GLY A 156 -12.07 -6.73 9.98
N ASP A 157 -12.61 -5.51 9.98
CA ASP A 157 -12.78 -4.70 8.76
C ASP A 157 -11.58 -3.76 8.52
N MET A 158 -10.80 -3.46 9.57
CA MET A 158 -9.60 -2.62 9.51
C MET A 158 -8.37 -3.48 9.23
N VAL A 159 -8.15 -3.81 7.96
CA VAL A 159 -7.17 -4.82 7.54
C VAL A 159 -5.96 -4.25 6.80
N GLY A 160 -6.00 -2.96 6.45
CA GLY A 160 -4.95 -2.29 5.69
C GLY A 160 -4.09 -1.37 6.52
N MET A 161 -2.84 -1.19 6.11
CA MET A 161 -1.93 -0.18 6.65
C MET A 161 -1.27 0.61 5.52
N ARG A 162 -0.99 1.89 5.81
CA ARG A 162 0.02 2.68 5.11
C ARG A 162 0.89 3.34 6.16
N ASP A 163 2.20 3.23 6.05
CA ASP A 163 3.14 3.80 7.00
C ASP A 163 3.29 5.33 6.74
N PRO A 164 3.29 6.18 7.79
CA PRO A 164 3.46 7.62 7.65
C PRO A 164 4.71 8.00 6.85
N TYR A 165 4.58 9.03 6.02
CA TYR A 165 5.62 9.49 5.11
C TYR A 165 6.10 8.42 4.11
N LEU A 166 5.38 7.30 3.98
CA LEU A 166 5.74 6.12 3.21
C LEU A 166 7.07 5.47 3.68
N ILE A 167 7.42 5.64 4.96
CA ILE A 167 8.65 5.09 5.54
C ILE A 167 8.37 3.71 6.12
N HIS A 168 8.80 2.71 5.36
CA HIS A 168 8.60 1.29 5.63
C HIS A 168 9.94 0.58 5.84
N ASN A 169 9.97 -0.48 6.64
CA ASN A 169 11.14 -1.33 6.84
C ASN A 169 10.71 -2.75 7.26
N GLU A 170 11.68 -3.67 7.39
CA GLU A 170 11.38 -5.05 7.79
C GLU A 170 10.62 -5.10 9.13
N GLY A 171 10.97 -4.22 10.07
CA GLY A 171 10.36 -4.14 11.38
C GLY A 171 8.88 -3.71 11.34
N THR A 172 8.52 -2.73 10.49
CA THR A 172 7.10 -2.34 10.34
C THR A 172 6.28 -3.49 9.75
N ARG A 173 6.77 -4.12 8.68
CA ARG A 173 6.10 -5.27 8.05
C ARG A 173 5.96 -6.47 8.98
N LYS A 174 6.98 -6.73 9.82
CA LYS A 174 6.89 -7.73 10.88
C LYS A 174 5.70 -7.46 11.80
N VAL A 175 5.57 -6.24 12.31
CA VAL A 175 4.47 -5.85 13.22
C VAL A 175 3.12 -5.93 12.51
N GLN A 176 3.02 -5.44 11.28
CA GLN A 176 1.80 -5.53 10.47
C GLN A 176 1.37 -6.99 10.25
N HIS A 177 2.32 -7.88 9.94
CA HIS A 177 2.08 -9.32 9.81
C HIS A 177 1.67 -9.98 11.13
N GLU A 178 2.36 -9.69 12.24
CA GLU A 178 2.03 -10.21 13.58
C GLU A 178 0.66 -9.72 14.07
N ALA A 179 0.25 -8.50 13.67
CA ALA A 179 -1.08 -7.94 13.92
C ALA A 179 -2.19 -8.53 13.01
N GLY A 180 -1.82 -9.43 12.08
CA GLY A 180 -2.76 -10.08 11.17
C GLY A 180 -3.40 -9.12 10.17
N LEU A 181 -2.66 -8.08 9.74
CA LEU A 181 -3.12 -7.21 8.66
C LEU A 181 -3.08 -7.95 7.32
N LEU A 182 -3.98 -7.54 6.42
CA LEU A 182 -4.11 -8.11 5.09
C LEU A 182 -3.07 -7.54 4.13
N TYR A 183 -2.86 -6.22 4.17
CA TYR A 183 -2.00 -5.56 3.21
C TYR A 183 -1.28 -4.33 3.79
N ASP A 184 -0.09 -4.09 3.26
CA ASP A 184 0.64 -2.82 3.29
C ASP A 184 0.44 -2.08 1.96
N SER A 185 0.44 -0.74 2.02
CA SER A 185 0.49 0.11 0.82
C SER A 185 1.44 1.28 1.06
N SER A 186 2.71 0.97 1.32
CA SER A 186 3.72 1.97 1.70
C SER A 186 4.89 2.05 0.71
N ILE A 187 5.07 1.07 -0.18
CA ILE A 187 6.24 0.99 -1.06
C ILE A 187 5.94 1.70 -2.39
N ASN A 188 6.72 2.74 -2.70
CA ASN A 188 6.62 3.45 -3.98
C ASN A 188 7.01 2.56 -5.15
N GLU A 189 6.16 2.55 -6.18
CA GLU A 189 6.40 1.84 -7.44
C GLU A 189 6.40 2.83 -8.59
N HIS A 190 7.59 3.21 -9.03
CA HIS A 190 7.74 3.92 -10.28
C HIS A 190 7.85 2.93 -11.43
N TRP A 191 7.70 3.46 -12.63
CA TRP A 191 8.08 2.76 -13.84
C TRP A 191 9.12 3.59 -14.60
N THR A 192 10.12 2.93 -15.17
CA THR A 192 11.06 3.60 -16.06
C THR A 192 11.37 2.72 -17.28
N PRO A 193 11.29 3.26 -18.51
CA PRO A 193 11.58 2.51 -19.72
C PRO A 193 13.06 2.09 -19.87
N ASP A 194 13.95 2.60 -19.03
CA ASP A 194 15.38 2.22 -18.99
C ASP A 194 15.67 1.03 -18.06
N GLY A 195 14.65 0.52 -17.37
CA GLY A 195 14.78 -0.63 -16.48
C GLY A 195 15.36 -0.32 -15.09
N MET A 196 15.53 0.96 -14.73
CA MET A 196 15.87 1.33 -13.35
C MET A 196 14.83 0.82 -12.35
N TRP A 197 13.56 0.74 -12.76
CA TRP A 197 12.47 0.13 -12.01
C TRP A 197 12.05 -1.19 -12.65
N PRO A 198 12.68 -2.30 -12.25
CA PRO A 198 12.58 -3.57 -12.99
C PRO A 198 11.22 -4.25 -12.84
N THR A 199 10.49 -3.96 -11.78
CA THR A 199 9.16 -4.52 -11.49
C THR A 199 8.05 -3.85 -12.31
N SER A 200 8.24 -2.62 -12.80
CA SER A 200 7.32 -1.91 -13.70
C SER A 200 8.06 -1.34 -14.91
N ALA A 201 7.97 -2.02 -16.05
CA ALA A 201 8.72 -1.65 -17.24
C ALA A 201 8.29 -0.32 -17.87
N ASN A 202 6.99 0.03 -17.79
CA ASN A 202 6.43 1.30 -18.25
C ASN A 202 4.98 1.48 -17.73
N GLY A 203 4.34 2.61 -18.02
CA GLY A 203 2.95 2.88 -17.60
C GLY A 203 1.91 1.85 -18.10
N SER A 204 2.20 1.10 -19.16
CA SER A 204 1.35 0.03 -19.70
C SER A 204 1.70 -1.37 -19.19
N SER A 205 2.80 -1.53 -18.46
CA SER A 205 3.23 -2.81 -17.87
C SER A 205 3.76 -2.56 -16.46
N ARG A 206 2.82 -2.32 -15.53
CA ARG A 206 3.11 -2.04 -14.12
C ARG A 206 2.91 -3.27 -13.25
N LEU A 207 3.66 -3.36 -12.16
CA LEU A 207 3.52 -4.38 -11.15
C LEU A 207 2.08 -4.43 -10.60
N TRP A 208 1.50 -5.63 -10.52
CA TRP A 208 0.26 -5.89 -9.80
C TRP A 208 0.54 -6.16 -8.31
N PRO A 209 -0.43 -5.95 -7.40
CA PRO A 209 -0.29 -6.37 -6.02
C PRO A 209 0.11 -7.85 -5.91
N PHE A 210 0.85 -8.16 -4.87
CA PHE A 210 1.40 -9.49 -4.66
C PHE A 210 1.49 -9.78 -3.17
N SER A 211 1.57 -11.05 -2.84
CA SER A 211 1.81 -11.45 -1.46
C SER A 211 3.31 -11.57 -1.20
N MET A 212 3.74 -11.18 0.00
CA MET A 212 5.14 -11.13 0.39
C MET A 212 5.69 -12.53 0.80
N ASP A 213 4.95 -13.62 0.51
CA ASP A 213 5.36 -15.01 0.74
C ASP A 213 6.72 -15.35 0.10
N ALA A 214 6.99 -14.80 -1.07
CA ALA A 214 8.24 -14.99 -1.82
C ALA A 214 9.19 -13.79 -1.74
N GLY A 215 8.86 -12.78 -0.92
CA GLY A 215 9.65 -11.59 -0.67
C GLY A 215 9.22 -10.40 -1.51
N ILE A 216 10.01 -9.34 -1.44
CA ILE A 216 9.68 -8.03 -2.01
C ILE A 216 10.69 -7.69 -3.12
N PRO A 217 10.30 -7.80 -4.41
CA PRO A 217 11.21 -7.50 -5.53
C PRO A 217 11.31 -6.00 -5.87
N MET A 218 10.54 -5.15 -5.19
CA MET A 218 10.46 -3.71 -5.43
C MET A 218 11.68 -2.98 -4.87
N ILE A 219 11.91 -1.75 -5.35
CA ILE A 219 12.96 -0.88 -4.83
C ILE A 219 12.42 -0.05 -3.66
N CYS A 220 12.69 -0.52 -2.45
CA CYS A 220 12.16 0.06 -1.22
C CYS A 220 12.88 1.34 -0.76
N ASN A 221 14.14 1.54 -1.18
CA ASN A 221 14.97 2.69 -0.78
C ASN A 221 15.05 3.79 -1.86
N SER A 222 14.08 3.81 -2.76
CA SER A 222 14.05 4.70 -3.92
C SER A 222 13.61 6.13 -3.58
N VAL A 223 12.69 6.27 -2.63
CA VAL A 223 12.10 7.53 -2.20
C VAL A 223 11.97 7.51 -0.67
N GLY A 224 12.54 8.53 -0.03
CA GLY A 224 12.56 8.61 1.43
C GLY A 224 13.51 7.60 2.08
N ASP A 225 13.21 7.28 3.34
CA ASP A 225 14.07 6.46 4.20
C ASP A 225 13.57 5.00 4.31
N GLY A 226 12.83 4.52 3.31
CA GLY A 226 12.31 3.15 3.25
C GLY A 226 13.39 2.10 2.98
N SER A 227 13.15 0.86 3.42
CA SER A 227 14.05 -0.27 3.17
C SER A 227 13.31 -1.62 3.06
N CYS A 228 13.96 -2.57 2.40
CA CYS A 228 13.58 -3.98 2.40
C CYS A 228 14.83 -4.86 2.53
N GLU A 229 14.69 -5.97 3.25
CA GLU A 229 15.76 -6.94 3.43
C GLU A 229 15.60 -8.09 2.41
N PRO A 230 16.69 -8.56 1.75
CA PRO A 230 16.58 -9.56 0.69
C PRO A 230 15.91 -10.88 1.10
N ASP A 231 16.01 -11.26 2.37
CA ASP A 231 15.51 -12.50 2.96
C ASP A 231 14.18 -12.35 3.71
N GLU A 232 13.61 -11.15 3.83
CA GLU A 232 12.34 -10.97 4.53
C GLU A 232 11.18 -11.61 3.76
N ARG A 233 10.33 -12.36 4.47
CA ARG A 233 9.17 -13.06 3.90
C ARG A 233 8.00 -12.96 4.87
N TRP A 234 6.87 -12.46 4.40
CA TRP A 234 5.67 -12.24 5.22
C TRP A 234 4.48 -12.95 4.60
N ALA A 235 4.34 -14.24 4.91
CA ALA A 235 3.36 -15.10 4.27
C ALA A 235 1.93 -14.59 4.46
N GLY A 236 1.20 -14.38 3.36
CA GLY A 236 -0.18 -13.90 3.38
C GLY A 236 -0.38 -12.40 3.62
N LEU A 237 0.68 -11.63 3.92
CA LEU A 237 0.67 -10.17 3.88
C LEU A 237 0.85 -9.71 2.43
N TRP A 238 0.00 -8.82 1.95
CA TRP A 238 0.06 -8.27 0.59
C TRP A 238 0.76 -6.94 0.54
N GLU A 239 1.51 -6.72 -0.53
CA GLU A 239 1.89 -5.38 -0.97
C GLU A 239 0.89 -4.89 -2.00
N VAL A 240 0.26 -3.74 -1.73
CA VAL A 240 -0.46 -2.96 -2.73
C VAL A 240 0.42 -1.76 -3.10
N PRO A 241 1.14 -1.81 -4.24
CA PRO A 241 2.13 -0.81 -4.57
C PRO A 241 1.57 0.63 -4.54
N VAL A 242 2.35 1.56 -3.99
CA VAL A 242 2.07 2.99 -4.15
C VAL A 242 2.53 3.39 -5.56
N TRP A 243 1.68 3.14 -6.56
CA TRP A 243 2.01 3.50 -7.94
C TRP A 243 2.21 4.99 -8.08
N VAL A 244 3.36 5.37 -8.61
CA VAL A 244 3.70 6.77 -8.84
C VAL A 244 3.14 7.24 -10.18
N LEU A 245 2.39 8.33 -10.18
CA LEU A 245 1.87 8.97 -11.38
C LEU A 245 3.01 9.69 -12.12
N GLN A 246 3.17 9.43 -13.43
CA GLN A 246 4.27 9.98 -14.23
C GLN A 246 3.81 10.33 -15.66
N THR A 247 4.37 11.39 -16.28
CA THR A 247 4.00 11.86 -17.63
C THR A 247 4.82 11.20 -18.74
N SER A 248 6.14 11.20 -18.63
CA SER A 248 7.03 10.47 -19.54
C SER A 248 8.47 10.44 -19.03
N LYS A 249 8.88 9.27 -18.55
CA LYS A 249 10.24 8.72 -18.60
C LYS A 249 11.30 9.20 -17.59
N TYR A 250 11.11 10.26 -16.79
CA TYR A 250 12.04 10.62 -15.70
C TYR A 250 11.31 11.30 -14.52
N PRO A 251 11.80 11.19 -13.26
CA PRO A 251 11.04 11.49 -12.04
C PRO A 251 10.77 12.99 -11.77
N MET A 252 10.94 13.86 -12.76
CA MET A 252 10.69 15.30 -12.59
C MET A 252 9.20 15.62 -12.41
N ASP A 253 8.32 14.77 -12.95
CA ASP A 253 6.86 14.87 -12.82
C ASP A 253 6.28 13.60 -12.15
N ALA A 254 6.99 13.04 -11.17
CA ALA A 254 6.60 11.83 -10.47
C ALA A 254 5.91 12.17 -9.14
N TYR A 255 4.64 11.76 -9.00
CA TYR A 255 3.83 12.04 -7.82
C TYR A 255 3.30 10.74 -7.20
N ALA A 256 3.78 10.41 -6.01
CA ALA A 256 3.22 9.33 -5.20
C ALA A 256 1.86 9.74 -4.63
N MET A 257 1.77 10.98 -4.13
CA MET A 257 0.59 11.57 -3.51
C MET A 257 0.50 13.05 -3.95
N ASP A 258 -0.68 13.67 -3.84
CA ASP A 258 -0.89 15.12 -3.99
C ASP A 258 -0.28 15.74 -5.27
N PRO A 259 -0.66 15.25 -6.47
CA PRO A 259 -0.04 15.69 -7.70
C PRO A 259 -0.24 17.18 -7.98
N ALA A 260 0.77 17.83 -8.55
CA ALA A 260 0.69 19.23 -8.96
C ALA A 260 0.50 19.37 -10.49
N GLY A 261 0.30 20.60 -10.96
CA GLY A 261 0.17 20.91 -12.38
C GLY A 261 -1.21 20.56 -12.95
N ASP A 262 -1.25 20.10 -14.20
CA ASP A 262 -2.49 19.62 -14.83
C ASP A 262 -2.80 18.19 -14.37
N VAL A 263 -3.38 18.10 -13.17
CA VAL A 263 -3.72 16.85 -12.49
C VAL A 263 -4.64 15.98 -13.35
N TYR A 264 -5.57 16.58 -14.09
CA TYR A 264 -6.44 15.84 -15.00
C TYR A 264 -5.64 15.13 -16.08
N GLN A 265 -4.70 15.81 -16.75
CA GLN A 265 -3.87 15.18 -17.77
C GLN A 265 -2.93 14.13 -17.19
N LEU A 266 -2.37 14.36 -16.00
CA LEU A 266 -1.51 13.40 -15.33
C LEU A 266 -2.27 12.09 -15.03
N LEU A 267 -3.45 12.19 -14.39
CA LEU A 267 -4.30 11.04 -14.11
C LEU A 267 -4.74 10.34 -15.40
N LYS A 268 -5.15 11.12 -16.41
CA LYS A 268 -5.60 10.59 -17.70
C LYS A 268 -4.50 9.82 -18.43
N ILE A 269 -3.27 10.33 -18.50
CA ILE A 269 -2.16 9.66 -19.20
C ILE A 269 -1.83 8.32 -18.51
N ASN A 270 -1.78 8.29 -17.17
CA ASN A 270 -1.51 7.07 -16.42
C ASN A 270 -2.66 6.06 -16.55
N PHE A 271 -3.90 6.54 -16.52
CA PHE A 271 -5.07 5.71 -16.79
C PHE A 271 -5.04 5.13 -18.21
N ASP A 272 -4.81 5.95 -19.24
CA ASP A 272 -4.81 5.49 -20.63
C ASP A 272 -3.71 4.45 -20.84
N ALA A 273 -2.53 4.65 -20.25
CA ALA A 273 -1.44 3.68 -20.30
C ALA A 273 -1.83 2.34 -19.65
N ALA A 274 -2.42 2.36 -18.46
CA ALA A 274 -2.87 1.14 -17.76
C ALA A 274 -4.02 0.45 -18.49
N TYR A 275 -5.01 1.21 -18.93
CA TYR A 275 -6.22 0.74 -19.61
C TYR A 275 -5.90 0.15 -20.99
N ALA A 276 -4.92 0.73 -21.70
CA ALA A 276 -4.35 0.22 -22.93
C ALA A 276 -3.33 -0.91 -22.70
N GLY A 277 -2.76 -1.00 -21.50
CA GLY A 277 -1.74 -1.99 -21.12
C GLY A 277 -2.29 -3.20 -20.39
N ASN A 278 -1.61 -3.57 -19.30
CA ASN A 278 -1.89 -4.73 -18.46
C ASN A 278 -2.98 -4.50 -17.39
N ARG A 279 -3.73 -3.39 -17.47
CA ARG A 279 -4.87 -3.07 -16.58
C ARG A 279 -4.54 -2.94 -15.10
N ALA A 280 -3.26 -2.76 -14.75
CA ALA A 280 -2.85 -2.51 -13.36
C ALA A 280 -3.66 -1.34 -12.74
N PRO A 281 -3.97 -1.38 -11.43
CA PRO A 281 -4.79 -0.35 -10.79
C PRO A 281 -4.24 1.07 -10.94
N VAL A 282 -5.13 2.05 -11.06
CA VAL A 282 -4.77 3.46 -11.24
C VAL A 282 -5.08 4.22 -9.95
N PRO A 283 -4.10 4.95 -9.37
CA PRO A 283 -4.28 5.61 -8.10
C PRO A 283 -4.87 7.01 -8.25
N ILE A 284 -5.66 7.41 -7.25
CA ILE A 284 -5.91 8.80 -6.87
C ILE A 284 -5.59 8.87 -5.37
N TYR A 285 -4.35 9.24 -5.03
CA TYR A 285 -3.90 9.29 -3.64
C TYR A 285 -3.67 10.73 -3.20
N MET A 286 -4.19 11.11 -2.04
CA MET A 286 -4.23 12.51 -1.61
C MET A 286 -4.33 12.69 -0.09
N HIS A 287 -4.05 13.93 0.33
CA HIS A 287 -4.27 14.42 1.70
C HIS A 287 -5.23 15.63 1.70
N GLU A 288 -5.73 15.98 2.88
CA GLU A 288 -6.68 17.08 3.08
C GLU A 288 -6.24 18.41 2.43
N PRO A 289 -5.04 18.98 2.70
CA PRO A 289 -4.70 20.33 2.21
C PRO A 289 -4.67 20.43 0.69
N TRP A 290 -4.49 19.29 0.02
CA TRP A 290 -4.52 19.19 -1.42
C TRP A 290 -5.96 19.10 -1.95
N MET A 291 -6.79 18.27 -1.33
CA MET A 291 -8.15 18.00 -1.79
C MET A 291 -9.13 19.15 -1.52
N THR A 292 -8.88 20.01 -0.53
CA THR A 292 -9.72 21.18 -0.23
C THR A 292 -9.57 22.31 -1.26
N LYS A 293 -8.60 22.22 -2.19
CA LYS A 293 -8.45 23.16 -3.31
C LYS A 293 -9.48 22.87 -4.41
N VAL A 294 -10.30 23.87 -4.73
CA VAL A 294 -11.36 23.77 -5.76
C VAL A 294 -10.83 23.32 -7.13
N ASP A 295 -9.65 23.80 -7.53
CA ASP A 295 -9.04 23.38 -8.81
C ASP A 295 -8.72 21.88 -8.83
N ASN A 296 -8.22 21.34 -7.71
CA ASN A 296 -7.92 19.92 -7.56
C ASN A 296 -9.19 19.08 -7.58
N GLN A 297 -10.26 19.53 -6.91
CA GLN A 297 -11.60 18.93 -7.01
C GLN A 297 -12.08 18.86 -8.47
N GLU A 298 -11.91 19.95 -9.22
CA GLU A 298 -12.31 19.99 -10.62
C GLU A 298 -11.52 19.03 -11.50
N TYR A 299 -10.20 18.94 -11.31
CA TYR A 299 -9.37 18.00 -12.05
C TYR A 299 -9.74 16.54 -11.77
N VAL A 300 -9.97 16.19 -10.49
CA VAL A 300 -10.39 14.84 -10.10
C VAL A 300 -11.76 14.51 -10.67
N ARG A 301 -12.75 15.41 -10.55
CA ARG A 301 -14.09 15.24 -11.15
C ARG A 301 -14.01 14.96 -12.65
N ARG A 302 -13.26 15.78 -13.39
CA ARG A 302 -13.08 15.62 -14.85
C ARG A 302 -12.44 14.28 -15.19
N PHE A 303 -11.48 13.83 -14.40
CA PHE A 303 -10.85 12.52 -14.58
C PHE A 303 -11.84 11.38 -14.32
N MET A 304 -12.60 11.45 -13.23
CA MET A 304 -13.60 10.45 -12.88
C MET A 304 -14.67 10.33 -13.97
N ASP A 305 -15.18 11.44 -14.49
CA ASP A 305 -16.14 11.45 -15.61
C ASP A 305 -15.56 10.80 -16.87
N TYR A 306 -14.29 11.10 -17.18
CA TYR A 306 -13.58 10.48 -18.29
C TYR A 306 -13.42 8.97 -18.12
N ALA A 307 -13.01 8.52 -16.94
CA ALA A 307 -12.75 7.12 -16.64
C ALA A 307 -14.05 6.29 -16.58
N LEU A 308 -15.08 6.78 -15.90
CA LEU A 308 -16.38 6.10 -15.77
C LEU A 308 -17.12 5.97 -17.11
N ALA A 309 -16.80 6.81 -18.10
CA ALA A 309 -17.31 6.66 -19.46
C ALA A 309 -16.67 5.49 -20.24
N LYS A 310 -15.63 4.83 -19.70
CA LYS A 310 -14.94 3.69 -20.33
C LYS A 310 -15.52 2.37 -19.84
N ASP A 311 -15.54 1.39 -20.73
CA ASP A 311 -16.03 0.04 -20.43
C ASP A 311 -15.17 -0.67 -19.36
N GLY A 312 -15.84 -1.36 -18.43
CA GLY A 312 -15.20 -2.17 -17.40
C GLY A 312 -14.39 -1.41 -16.35
N VAL A 313 -14.65 -0.11 -16.13
CA VAL A 313 -14.01 0.66 -15.05
C VAL A 313 -14.77 0.51 -13.74
N TRP A 314 -14.04 0.28 -12.65
CA TRP A 314 -14.57 0.12 -11.30
C TRP A 314 -13.71 0.86 -10.28
N PHE A 315 -14.34 1.67 -9.43
CA PHE A 315 -13.72 2.18 -8.21
C PHE A 315 -13.86 1.11 -7.13
N VAL A 316 -12.76 0.75 -6.49
CA VAL A 316 -12.72 -0.26 -5.42
C VAL A 316 -11.85 0.25 -4.29
N THR A 317 -12.10 -0.24 -3.09
CA THR A 317 -11.15 -0.11 -1.99
C THR A 317 -9.93 -1.02 -2.20
N MET A 318 -8.88 -0.81 -1.43
CA MET A 318 -7.71 -1.70 -1.41
C MET A 318 -8.11 -3.11 -0.96
N HIS A 319 -8.96 -3.24 0.07
CA HIS A 319 -9.49 -4.53 0.50
C HIS A 319 -10.25 -5.26 -0.62
N GLN A 320 -11.17 -4.57 -1.31
CA GLN A 320 -11.90 -5.13 -2.45
C GLN A 320 -10.97 -5.53 -3.60
N LEU A 321 -9.91 -4.77 -3.86
CA LEU A 321 -8.92 -5.14 -4.85
C LEU A 321 -8.27 -6.50 -4.49
N ILE A 322 -7.82 -6.67 -3.24
CA ILE A 322 -7.20 -7.92 -2.79
C ILE A 322 -8.22 -9.08 -2.81
N ASP A 323 -9.46 -8.86 -2.40
CA ASP A 323 -10.54 -9.86 -2.49
C ASP A 323 -10.79 -10.31 -3.94
N TRP A 324 -10.83 -9.36 -4.87
CA TRP A 324 -10.94 -9.68 -6.29
C TRP A 324 -9.69 -10.41 -6.79
N MET A 325 -8.49 -10.06 -6.34
CA MET A 325 -7.26 -10.76 -6.76
C MET A 325 -7.18 -12.19 -6.24
N ARG A 326 -7.77 -12.48 -5.08
CA ARG A 326 -7.91 -13.84 -4.53
C ARG A 326 -8.89 -14.71 -5.32
N ASN A 327 -9.88 -14.09 -5.95
CA ASN A 327 -10.87 -14.76 -6.80
C ASN A 327 -11.27 -13.87 -8.01
N PRO A 328 -10.44 -13.80 -9.06
CA PRO A 328 -10.65 -12.88 -10.17
C PRO A 328 -11.95 -13.16 -10.92
N ILE A 329 -12.76 -12.10 -11.09
CA ILE A 329 -14.04 -12.12 -11.80
C ILE A 329 -13.91 -11.28 -13.09
N PRO A 330 -14.31 -11.79 -14.26
CA PRO A 330 -14.33 -11.02 -15.51
C PRO A 330 -15.16 -9.74 -15.40
N LYS A 331 -14.75 -8.67 -16.09
CA LYS A 331 -15.39 -7.34 -16.06
C LYS A 331 -16.92 -7.38 -16.30
N ASP A 332 -17.38 -8.28 -17.17
CA ASP A 332 -18.80 -8.40 -17.54
C ASP A 332 -19.63 -9.09 -16.45
N GLU A 333 -18.99 -9.76 -15.50
CA GLU A 333 -19.61 -10.44 -14.38
C GLU A 333 -19.54 -9.64 -13.07
N MET A 334 -18.68 -8.61 -13.02
CA MET A 334 -18.45 -7.78 -11.82
C MET A 334 -19.75 -7.25 -11.22
N LYS A 335 -20.64 -6.70 -12.04
CA LYS A 335 -21.93 -6.17 -11.59
C LYS A 335 -22.81 -7.20 -10.87
N ALA A 336 -22.76 -8.46 -11.30
CA ALA A 336 -23.61 -9.52 -10.76
C ALA A 336 -22.96 -10.24 -9.57
N LYS A 337 -21.63 -10.32 -9.53
CA LYS A 337 -20.89 -11.20 -8.61
C LYS A 337 -20.04 -10.45 -7.59
N PHE A 338 -19.84 -9.14 -7.75
CA PHE A 338 -18.92 -8.37 -6.93
C PHE A 338 -19.59 -7.08 -6.43
N ASN A 339 -20.08 -7.12 -5.19
CA ASN A 339 -20.95 -6.12 -4.57
C ASN A 339 -20.18 -4.89 -4.05
N VAL A 340 -19.29 -4.34 -4.87
CA VAL A 340 -18.39 -3.23 -4.55
C VAL A 340 -19.16 -1.97 -4.18
N GLY A 341 -18.85 -1.39 -3.02
CA GLY A 341 -19.42 -0.12 -2.55
C GLY A 341 -20.88 -0.19 -2.12
N CYS A 342 -21.47 -1.38 -2.03
CA CYS A 342 -22.88 -1.57 -1.63
C CYS A 342 -23.03 -2.09 -0.20
N GLN A 343 -21.92 -2.30 0.51
CA GLN A 343 -21.86 -2.91 1.82
C GLN A 343 -20.88 -2.16 2.70
N ALA A 344 -21.18 -2.14 3.99
CA ALA A 344 -20.33 -1.49 4.96
C ALA A 344 -18.92 -2.10 5.03
N GLY A 345 -17.95 -1.27 5.39
CA GLY A 345 -16.57 -1.66 5.68
C GLY A 345 -15.65 -1.80 4.50
N GLY A 346 -16.14 -1.54 3.28
CA GLY A 346 -15.29 -1.55 2.10
C GLY A 346 -14.69 -2.91 1.78
N ALA A 347 -15.09 -3.99 2.45
CA ALA A 347 -14.81 -5.35 2.01
C ALA A 347 -15.67 -5.67 0.78
N GLY A 348 -15.19 -6.54 -0.11
CA GLY A 348 -16.08 -7.13 -1.10
C GLY A 348 -16.84 -8.24 -0.39
N ALA A 349 -18.18 -8.29 -0.43
CA ALA A 349 -18.83 -9.57 -0.14
C ALA A 349 -18.50 -10.55 -1.27
N VAL A 350 -17.34 -11.17 -1.19
CA VAL A 350 -17.22 -12.54 -1.64
C VAL A 350 -18.09 -13.32 -0.66
N SER A 351 -19.25 -13.80 -1.13
CA SER A 351 -20.15 -14.65 -0.36
C SER A 351 -19.35 -15.72 0.40
N ALA A 352 -19.13 -15.47 1.69
CA ALA A 352 -18.54 -16.35 2.70
C ALA A 352 -17.36 -17.23 2.23
N ARG A 353 -16.13 -16.72 2.38
CA ARG A 353 -15.05 -17.57 2.88
C ARG A 353 -14.33 -16.85 3.99
N SER A 354 -14.39 -17.45 5.18
CA SER A 354 -13.57 -17.10 6.33
C SER A 354 -12.13 -16.90 5.88
N LEU A 355 -11.53 -15.77 6.25
CA LEU A 355 -10.08 -15.64 6.26
C LEU A 355 -9.50 -16.89 6.94
N PRO A 356 -8.54 -17.61 6.31
CA PRO A 356 -7.83 -18.64 7.04
C PRO A 356 -7.20 -17.99 8.27
N SER A 357 -7.31 -18.67 9.42
CA SER A 357 -6.64 -18.23 10.64
C SER A 357 -5.14 -18.00 10.35
N PRO A 358 -4.50 -17.03 11.00
CA PRO A 358 -3.07 -16.81 10.83
C PRO A 358 -2.32 -18.11 11.06
N PRO A 359 -1.23 -18.36 10.30
CA PRO A 359 -0.43 -19.56 10.47
C PRO A 359 0.03 -19.63 11.91
N THR A 360 -0.23 -20.77 12.57
CA THR A 360 0.32 -21.05 13.89
C THR A 360 1.83 -20.90 13.80
N PRO A 361 2.49 -20.15 14.70
CA PRO A 361 3.94 -20.02 14.67
C PRO A 361 4.54 -21.43 14.69
N SER A 362 5.42 -21.68 13.72
CA SER A 362 6.18 -22.93 13.64
C SER A 362 6.85 -23.15 15.00
N PRO A 363 6.73 -24.34 15.63
CA PRO A 363 7.32 -24.55 16.94
C PRO A 363 8.82 -24.31 16.83
N ALA A 364 9.30 -23.30 17.57
CA ALA A 364 10.72 -23.05 17.75
C ALA A 364 11.39 -24.37 18.12
N ALA A 365 12.53 -24.66 17.48
CA ALA A 365 13.34 -25.82 17.81
C ALA A 365 13.51 -25.90 19.34
N ASN A 366 13.13 -27.05 19.91
CA ASN A 366 13.17 -27.29 21.36
C ASN A 366 14.49 -26.77 21.94
N PRO A 367 14.46 -25.90 22.97
CA PRO A 367 15.67 -25.55 23.68
C PRO A 367 16.19 -26.81 24.38
N THR A 368 17.46 -27.12 24.14
CA THR A 368 18.22 -28.17 24.82
C THR A 368 18.04 -28.02 26.34
N PRO A 369 17.68 -29.07 27.10
CA PRO A 369 17.44 -28.94 28.53
C PRO A 369 18.72 -28.51 29.27
N ALA A 370 18.64 -27.38 29.98
CA ALA A 370 19.66 -27.02 30.96
C ALA A 370 19.61 -28.01 32.16
N PRO A 371 20.76 -28.37 32.75
CA PRO A 371 20.80 -29.31 33.87
C PRO A 371 20.16 -28.71 35.12
N SER A 372 19.36 -29.53 35.82
CA SER A 372 18.61 -29.17 37.02
C SER A 372 19.50 -28.72 38.18
N PRO A 373 19.11 -27.69 38.95
CA PRO A 373 19.80 -27.33 40.18
C PRO A 373 19.41 -28.28 41.33
N THR A 374 20.42 -28.70 42.09
CA THR A 374 20.32 -29.54 43.29
C THR A 374 19.54 -28.83 44.42
N PRO A 375 18.71 -29.53 45.22
CA PRO A 375 17.95 -28.89 46.30
C PRO A 375 18.84 -28.51 47.50
N ALA A 376 18.70 -27.28 47.98
CA ALA A 376 19.26 -26.83 49.26
C ALA A 376 18.27 -27.12 50.42
N PRO A 377 18.76 -27.39 51.66
CA PRO A 377 17.93 -27.82 52.78
C PRO A 377 17.16 -26.68 53.48
N SER A 378 16.04 -27.07 54.09
CA SER A 378 15.00 -26.25 54.76
C SER A 378 15.48 -25.39 55.95
N PRO A 379 14.71 -24.33 56.34
CA PRO A 379 15.15 -23.29 57.27
C PRO A 379 14.83 -23.59 58.74
N SER A 380 15.64 -23.00 59.63
CA SER A 380 15.44 -22.93 61.09
C SER A 380 14.85 -21.57 61.50
N SER A 381 14.21 -21.55 62.67
CA SER A 381 13.23 -20.58 63.20
C SER A 381 13.79 -19.31 63.89
N GLY A 382 13.21 -18.14 63.52
CA GLY A 382 12.88 -16.94 64.34
C GLY A 382 14.01 -16.00 64.84
N PRO A 383 13.72 -14.81 65.44
CA PRO A 383 12.47 -14.02 65.45
C PRO A 383 12.62 -12.49 65.18
N THR A 384 11.47 -11.83 64.90
CA THR A 384 11.04 -10.43 65.17
C THR A 384 11.99 -9.22 64.99
N SER A 385 11.55 -8.23 64.19
CA SER A 385 11.26 -6.82 64.59
C SER A 385 11.33 -5.85 63.40
N GLY A 386 10.56 -4.75 63.44
CA GLY A 386 10.90 -3.52 62.72
C GLY A 386 9.84 -2.97 61.75
N THR A 387 9.26 -1.85 62.16
CA THR A 387 8.31 -0.95 61.50
C THR A 387 8.74 -0.38 60.13
N SER A 388 7.74 -0.08 59.28
CA SER A 388 7.84 0.67 58.00
C SER A 388 8.51 2.05 58.13
N PRO A 389 8.94 2.63 56.99
CA PRO A 389 8.14 3.71 56.42
C PRO A 389 7.99 3.69 54.88
N LYS A 390 6.88 4.32 54.46
CA LYS A 390 6.40 4.62 53.09
C LYS A 390 7.34 5.59 52.34
N PRO A 391 7.62 5.39 51.03
CA PRO A 391 8.14 6.46 50.17
C PRO A 391 7.01 7.36 49.64
N SER A 392 7.25 8.67 49.67
CA SER A 392 6.41 9.73 49.10
C SER A 392 6.39 9.71 47.56
N PRO A 393 5.35 10.30 46.92
CA PRO A 393 5.22 10.37 45.47
C PRO A 393 6.25 11.32 44.84
N ALA A 394 6.87 10.88 43.74
CA ALA A 394 7.77 11.69 42.94
C ALA A 394 7.01 12.79 42.18
N ALA A 395 7.62 13.97 42.10
CA ALA A 395 7.09 15.16 41.45
C ALA A 395 7.01 15.02 39.93
N ALA A 396 5.96 15.61 39.34
CA ALA A 396 5.77 15.72 37.90
C ALA A 396 6.87 16.60 37.24
N PRO A 397 7.35 16.25 36.04
CA PRO A 397 8.26 17.12 35.29
C PRO A 397 7.52 18.30 34.65
N SER A 398 8.13 19.48 34.74
CA SER A 398 7.67 20.74 34.11
C SER A 398 7.71 20.68 32.57
N PRO A 399 6.86 21.45 31.87
CA PRO A 399 6.74 21.42 30.41
C PRO A 399 7.97 22.03 29.71
N ALA A 400 8.33 21.43 28.57
CA ALA A 400 9.39 21.90 27.68
C ALA A 400 9.03 23.21 26.95
N PRO A 401 10.02 24.07 26.61
CA PRO A 401 9.78 25.36 25.97
C PRO A 401 9.43 25.24 24.48
N ALA A 402 8.54 26.13 24.02
CA ALA A 402 8.07 26.22 22.64
C ALA A 402 9.17 26.64 21.64
N PRO A 403 9.10 26.20 20.37
CA PRO A 403 10.07 26.55 19.34
C PRO A 403 9.92 28.02 18.87
N PRO A 404 11.00 28.67 18.42
CA PRO A 404 10.98 30.07 18.00
C PRO A 404 10.35 30.28 16.62
N SER A 405 9.61 31.40 16.51
CA SER A 405 9.02 31.93 15.28
C SER A 405 10.07 32.28 14.23
N ALA A 406 9.88 31.77 13.00
CA ALA A 406 10.68 32.12 11.84
C ALA A 406 10.20 33.44 11.23
N ALA A 407 10.92 34.52 11.50
CA ALA A 407 10.81 35.77 10.78
C ALA A 407 12.10 36.01 9.96
N GLY A 408 11.93 36.20 8.65
CA GLY A 408 12.85 36.96 7.80
C GLY A 408 13.95 36.16 7.10
N ILE A 409 13.67 35.71 5.87
CA ILE A 409 14.72 35.54 4.85
C ILE A 409 14.36 36.43 3.66
N ALA A 410 15.28 37.32 3.34
CA ALA A 410 15.21 38.33 2.30
C ALA A 410 15.29 37.71 0.89
N ALA A 411 14.58 38.34 -0.05
CA ALA A 411 14.58 38.02 -1.47
C ALA A 411 15.95 38.26 -2.14
N PRO A 412 16.33 37.45 -3.16
CA PRO A 412 17.45 37.79 -4.02
C PRO A 412 17.04 38.82 -5.09
N VAL A 413 17.95 39.77 -5.28
CA VAL A 413 17.87 40.93 -6.16
C VAL A 413 18.01 40.53 -7.63
N SER A 414 17.21 41.18 -8.48
CA SER A 414 17.23 41.10 -9.94
C SER A 414 18.59 41.48 -10.54
N LEU A 415 19.06 40.75 -11.55
CA LEU A 415 19.93 41.30 -12.59
C LEU A 415 19.30 41.09 -13.96
N ALA A 416 18.81 42.19 -14.53
CA ALA A 416 18.50 42.33 -15.94
C ALA A 416 19.53 43.27 -16.58
N ALA A 417 20.27 42.75 -17.56
CA ALA A 417 20.96 43.43 -18.69
C ALA A 417 22.07 42.45 -19.15
N ALA A 418 22.25 42.09 -20.42
CA ALA A 418 21.99 42.82 -21.65
C ALA A 418 21.70 41.86 -22.81
N ALA A 419 20.74 42.25 -23.65
CA ALA A 419 20.64 41.79 -25.02
C ALA A 419 21.46 42.74 -25.90
N LEU A 420 22.37 42.19 -26.72
CA LEU A 420 22.63 42.58 -28.11
C LEU A 420 23.87 41.81 -28.62
N ALA A 421 23.70 41.02 -29.69
CA ALA A 421 24.58 40.98 -30.87
C ALA A 421 24.61 39.61 -31.55
N ALA A 422 24.17 39.64 -32.81
CA ALA A 422 24.76 38.97 -33.96
C ALA A 422 24.57 37.45 -34.15
N ALA A 423 23.57 37.19 -34.99
CA ALA A 423 23.55 36.22 -36.09
C ALA A 423 24.91 35.81 -36.70
N THR A 424 24.86 34.65 -37.37
CA THR A 424 25.82 34.03 -38.31
C THR A 424 26.91 33.16 -37.67
N LEU A 425 26.80 31.84 -37.82
CA LEU A 425 27.48 31.11 -38.91
C LEU A 425 27.09 29.62 -38.88
N ALA A 426 26.25 29.21 -39.82
CA ALA A 426 26.25 27.85 -40.32
C ALA A 426 27.16 27.83 -41.55
N LEU A 427 28.28 27.12 -41.48
CA LEU A 427 28.90 26.31 -42.54
C LEU A 427 30.27 25.80 -42.05
N LEU A 428 30.56 24.54 -42.38
CA LEU A 428 31.86 23.83 -42.33
C LEU A 428 32.29 23.20 -40.98
N LEU A 429 31.71 22.04 -40.66
CA LEU A 429 32.34 20.71 -40.77
C LEU A 429 31.39 19.62 -40.30
#